data_AF-A0A5B0VQX7-F1
#
_entry.id   AF-A0A5B0VQX7-F1
#
_cell.length_a   1.000
_cell.length_b   1.000
_cell.length_c   1.000
_cell.angle_alpha   90.00
_cell.angle_beta   90.00
_cell.angle_gamma   90.00
#
_symmetry.space_group_name_H-M   'P 1'
#
loop_
_entity.id
_entity.type
_entity.pdbx_description
1 polymer ?
#
loop_
_entity_poly.entity_id
_entity_poly.type
_entity_poly.pdbx_seq_one_letter_code
_entity_poly.pdbx_strand_id
1 'polypeptide(L)' 'MIQNRTATVNPLPSSILHNGADVRSQYTRAAAAQVVNFISRKIRSWNRKAEAVAQDMSPMQGEH' A
#
# COMPACT_ATOMS: atom_id res chain seq x y z
N MET A 1 20.42 29.46 -9.42
CA MET A 1 19.61 30.43 -8.65
C MET A 1 18.98 29.68 -7.48
N ILE A 2 19.42 29.92 -6.24
CA ILE A 2 18.72 29.43 -5.06
C ILE A 2 17.93 30.63 -4.52
N GLN A 3 16.60 30.57 -4.63
CA GLN A 3 15.71 31.55 -4.04
C GLN A 3 15.76 31.38 -2.52
N ASN A 4 16.25 32.41 -1.84
CA ASN A 4 16.15 32.57 -0.39
C ASN A 4 14.71 32.37 0.06
N ARG A 5 14.46 31.30 0.80
CA ARG A 5 13.19 31.09 1.50
C ARG A 5 13.49 30.72 2.95
N THR A 6 13.20 31.66 3.84
CA THR A 6 13.04 31.47 5.28
C THR A 6 14.32 31.59 6.12
N ALA A 7 14.69 32.82 6.48
CA ALA A 7 15.57 33.10 7.62
C ALA A 7 14.76 32.99 8.92
N THR A 8 14.58 31.77 9.44
CA THR A 8 14.09 31.55 10.81
C THR A 8 15.27 31.12 11.68
N VAL A 9 15.43 31.75 12.84
CA VAL A 9 16.51 31.47 13.83
C VAL A 9 16.48 30.00 14.29
N ASN A 10 15.32 29.35 14.20
CA ASN A 10 15.17 27.91 14.39
C ASN A 10 14.98 27.21 13.03
N PRO A 11 15.77 26.15 12.73
CA PRO A 11 15.58 25.36 11.53
C PRO A 11 14.22 24.66 11.59
N LEU A 12 13.31 25.04 10.69
CA LEU A 12 12.06 24.32 10.49
C LEU A 12 12.38 22.96 9.85
N PRO A 13 11.72 21.86 10.24
CA PRO A 13 11.96 20.55 9.65
C PRO A 13 11.68 20.60 8.15
N SER A 14 12.74 20.62 7.35
CA SER A 14 12.69 20.92 5.92
C SER A 14 12.71 19.64 5.06
N SER A 15 11.93 18.64 5.45
CA SER A 15 11.95 17.31 4.79
C SER A 15 11.52 17.34 3.32
N ILE A 16 10.59 18.23 2.92
CA ILE A 16 10.11 18.27 1.52
C ILE A 16 11.01 19.11 0.60
N LEU A 17 11.66 20.15 1.14
CA LEU A 17 12.48 21.07 0.35
C LEU A 17 13.90 20.54 0.08
N HIS A 18 14.40 19.60 0.88
CA HIS A 18 15.73 19.00 0.70
C HIS A 18 15.74 17.51 0.33
N ASN A 19 14.59 16.82 0.37
CA ASN A 19 14.51 15.47 -0.19
C ASN A 19 14.54 15.55 -1.71
N GLY A 20 15.68 15.17 -2.29
CA GLY A 20 15.84 15.00 -3.72
C GLY A 20 14.79 14.06 -4.32
N ALA A 21 14.67 14.07 -5.66
CA ALA A 21 13.66 13.30 -6.39
C ALA A 21 13.65 11.81 -5.99
N ASP A 22 14.82 11.24 -5.68
CA ASP A 22 14.96 9.84 -5.24
C ASP A 22 14.29 9.55 -3.90
N VAL A 23 14.38 10.46 -2.93
CA VAL A 23 13.75 10.25 -1.64
C VAL A 23 12.22 10.36 -1.75
N ARG A 24 11.73 11.29 -2.58
CA ARG A 24 10.29 11.38 -2.90
C ARG A 24 9.79 10.12 -3.60
N SER A 25 10.56 9.57 -4.54
CA SER A 25 10.26 8.31 -5.22
C SER A 25 10.19 7.13 -4.25
N GLN A 26 11.12 7.05 -3.30
CA GLN A 26 11.13 6.03 -2.26
C GLN A 26 9.87 6.09 -1.37
N TYR A 27 9.46 7.28 -0.93
CA TYR A 27 8.22 7.43 -0.15
C TYR A 27 6.99 7.00 -0.95
N THR A 28 6.88 7.40 -2.23
CA THR A 28 5.79 6.97 -3.11
C THR A 28 5.78 5.46 -3.28
N ARG A 29 6.94 4.83 -3.49
CA ARG A 29 7.07 3.37 -3.61
C ARG A 29 6.67 2.68 -2.31
N ALA A 30 7.07 3.20 -1.15
CA ALA A 30 6.69 2.65 0.15
C ALA A 30 5.18 2.75 0.40
N ALA A 31 4.57 3.88 0.09
CA ALA A 31 3.12 4.06 0.19
C ALA A 31 2.36 3.12 -0.76
N ALA A 32 2.82 2.99 -2.01
CA ALA A 32 2.24 2.08 -2.98
C ALA A 32 2.33 0.61 -2.52
N ALA A 33 3.48 0.19 -1.96
CA ALA A 33 3.66 -1.16 -1.46
C ALA A 33 2.68 -1.49 -0.31
N GLN A 34 2.39 -0.53 0.57
CA GLN A 34 1.41 -0.72 1.65
C GLN A 34 -0.01 -0.93 1.09
N VAL A 35 -0.41 -0.12 0.09
CA VAL A 35 -1.72 -0.24 -0.55
C VAL A 35 -1.86 -1.57 -1.28
N VAL A 36 -0.85 -1.97 -2.07
CA VAL A 36 -0.84 -3.26 -2.79
C VAL A 36 -0.96 -4.42 -1.80
N ASN A 37 -0.16 -4.43 -0.74
CA ASN A 37 -0.23 -5.48 0.28
C ASN A 37 -1.60 -5.58 0.95
N PHE A 38 -2.24 -4.44 1.24
CA PHE A 38 -3.59 -4.41 1.79
C PHE A 38 -4.61 -5.02 0.83
N ILE A 39 -4.58 -4.62 -0.44
CA ILE A 39 -5.50 -5.13 -1.47
C ILE A 39 -5.28 -6.64 -1.67
N SER A 40 -4.03 -7.09 -1.80
CA SER A 40 -3.71 -8.51 -1.99
C SER A 40 -4.20 -9.38 -0.83
N ARG A 41 -4.10 -8.89 0.41
CA ARG A 41 -4.64 -9.60 1.59
C ARG A 41 -6.16 -9.70 1.54
N LYS A 42 -6.85 -8.63 1.11
CA LYS A 42 -8.31 -8.62 0.98
C LYS A 42 -8.78 -9.59 -0.12
N ILE A 43 -8.16 -9.56 -1.30
CA ILE A 43 -8.48 -10.50 -2.39
C ILE A 43 -8.26 -11.95 -1.94
N ARG A 44 -7.13 -12.25 -1.29
CA ARG A 44 -6.86 -13.60 -0.78
C ARG A 44 -7.90 -14.06 0.24
N SER A 45 -8.36 -13.17 1.12
CA SER A 45 -9.42 -13.47 2.08
C SER A 45 -10.74 -13.79 1.40
N TRP A 46 -11.11 -13.02 0.37
CA TRP A 46 -12.31 -13.29 -0.42
C TRP A 46 -12.22 -14.58 -1.22
N ASN A 47 -11.08 -14.86 -1.87
CA ASN A 47 -10.88 -16.13 -2.59
C ASN A 47 -11.02 -17.34 -1.66
N ARG A 48 -10.45 -17.29 -0.45
CA ARG A 48 -10.62 -18.38 0.54
C ARG A 48 -12.07 -18.56 0.97
N LYS A 49 -12.83 -17.47 1.12
CA LYS A 49 -14.25 -17.55 1.43
C LYS A 49 -15.05 -18.12 0.25
N ALA A 50 -14.75 -17.70 -0.97
CA ALA A 50 -15.38 -18.24 -2.16
C ALA A 50 -15.06 -19.73 -2.36
N GLU A 51 -13.83 -20.15 -2.09
CA GLU A 51 -13.41 -21.56 -2.10
C GLU A 51 -14.13 -22.38 -1.03
N ALA A 52 -14.25 -21.86 0.20
CA ALA A 52 -15.02 -22.52 1.26
C ALA A 52 -16.50 -22.67 0.89
N VAL A 53 -17.11 -21.64 0.29
CA VAL A 53 -18.50 -21.71 -0.21
C VAL A 53 -18.61 -22.68 -1.39
N ALA A 54 -17.64 -22.70 -2.30
CA ALA A 54 -17.63 -23.65 -3.42
C ALA A 54 -17.48 -25.11 -2.97
N GLN A 55 -16.73 -25.35 -1.89
CA GLN A 55 -16.63 -26.68 -1.26
C GLN A 55 -17.93 -27.07 -0.55
N ASP A 56 -18.61 -26.14 0.11
CA ASP A 56 -19.93 -26.35 0.74
C ASP A 56 -21.05 -26.57 -0.30
N MET A 57 -20.90 -25.98 -1.49
CA MET A 57 -21.79 -26.16 -2.65
C MET A 57 -21.35 -27.29 -3.58
N SER A 58 -20.24 -27.98 -3.29
CA SER A 58 -19.86 -29.19 -4.01
C SER A 58 -21.01 -30.16 -3.82
N PRO A 59 -21.69 -30.62 -4.90
CA PRO A 59 -22.83 -31.48 -4.77
C PRO A 59 -22.37 -32.67 -3.95
N MET A 60 -23.04 -32.91 -2.82
CA MET A 60 -22.99 -34.15 -2.06
C MET A 60 -22.91 -35.26 -3.11
N GLN A 61 -21.73 -35.85 -3.25
CA GLN A 61 -21.43 -36.83 -4.29
C GLN A 61 -22.56 -37.84 -4.26
N GLY A 62 -23.20 -38.03 -5.41
CA GLY A 62 -24.36 -38.89 -5.53
C GLY A 62 -24.10 -40.23 -4.85
N GLU A 63 -24.82 -40.47 -3.76
CA GLU A 63 -24.99 -41.81 -3.24
C GLU A 63 -26.21 -42.39 -3.95
N HIS A 64 -25.91 -43.28 -4.89
CA HIS A 64 -26.84 -44.28 -5.41
C HIS A 64 -27.29 -45.22 -4.29
#